data_AF-A0A9E2C7X2-F1
#
_entry.id   AF-A0A9E2C7X2-F1
#
_cell.length_a   1.000
_cell.length_b   1.000
_cell.length_c   1.000
_cell.angle_alpha   90.00
_cell.angle_beta   90.00
_cell.angle_gamma   90.00
#
_symmetry.space_group_name_H-M   'P 1'
#
loop_
_entity.id
_entity.type
_entity.pdbx_description
1 polymer ?
#
loop_
_entity_poly.entity_id
_entity_poly.type
_entity_poly.pdbx_seq_one_letter_code
_entity_poly.pdbx_strand_id
1 'polypeptide(L)'
;MIEELFAWSRLDCLPAARRLGFRSEAAALQTRHRRLRSHWAPHLAHTRAALLDSARAAAASPVPPSRAWIMGAGLLHDVPLPELLRQFEPIDLVDVAFSPAARAAARRHPGRVVCTPLDVTGVLDDLSADPARAAPAMPAQAWCASVNLLSQLPLLPGAALRKRGTDEQRIGQFARALQQTHVNALQRAAHACLLIEYAQTDPASGREVEVLLPAWPAHLTNSGWRQIGQWQWLLNPAGETVQPQARAMQAWHR
;
A
#
# COMPACT_ATOMS: atom_id res chain seq x y z
N MET A 1 -8.33 0.11 -22.42
CA MET A 1 -7.48 0.82 -23.40
C MET A 1 -7.68 2.35 -23.43
N ILE A 2 -8.81 2.91 -23.91
CA ILE A 2 -9.00 4.38 -23.96
C ILE A 2 -9.12 5.00 -22.55
N GLU A 3 -9.96 4.44 -21.68
CA GLU A 3 -10.13 4.95 -20.30
C GLU A 3 -8.84 4.88 -19.48
N GLU A 4 -8.06 3.81 -19.67
CA GLU A 4 -6.75 3.64 -19.03
C GLU A 4 -5.76 4.67 -19.54
N LEU A 5 -5.76 5.01 -20.83
CA LEU A 5 -4.93 6.07 -21.40
C LEU A 5 -5.29 7.45 -20.80
N PHE A 6 -6.59 7.73 -20.64
CA PHE A 6 -7.05 8.94 -19.96
C PHE A 6 -6.64 8.97 -18.48
N ALA A 7 -6.82 7.87 -17.74
CA ALA A 7 -6.37 7.76 -16.35
C ALA A 7 -4.86 7.96 -16.26
N TRP A 8 -4.10 7.24 -17.09
CA TRP A 8 -2.64 7.32 -17.19
C TRP A 8 -2.16 8.75 -17.39
N SER A 9 -2.71 9.48 -18.36
CA SER A 9 -2.30 10.86 -18.68
C SER A 9 -2.46 11.84 -17.51
N ARG A 10 -3.38 11.55 -16.58
CA ARG A 10 -3.73 12.40 -15.44
C ARG A 10 -3.01 12.04 -14.15
N LEU A 11 -2.31 10.91 -14.11
CA LEU A 11 -1.44 10.54 -13.00
C LEU A 11 -0.16 11.36 -13.04
N ASP A 12 0.18 11.92 -11.88
CA ASP A 12 1.53 12.39 -11.59
C ASP A 12 2.33 11.19 -11.10
N CYS A 13 3.59 11.05 -11.50
CA CYS A 13 4.38 9.86 -11.15
C CYS A 13 5.87 10.16 -11.18
N LEU A 14 6.58 9.67 -10.16
CA LEU A 14 8.04 9.77 -10.08
C LEU A 14 8.69 9.21 -11.35
N PRO A 15 9.73 9.87 -11.89
CA PRO A 15 10.39 9.42 -13.11
C PRO A 15 10.84 7.95 -13.06
N ALA A 16 11.43 7.53 -11.93
CA ALA A 16 11.87 6.16 -11.67
C ALA A 16 10.73 5.15 -11.76
N ALA A 17 9.66 5.41 -11.03
CA ALA A 17 8.47 4.57 -11.02
C ALA A 17 7.80 4.51 -12.40
N ARG A 18 7.77 5.64 -13.13
CA ARG A 18 7.26 5.68 -14.51
C ARG A 18 8.08 4.79 -15.46
N ARG A 19 9.41 4.78 -15.36
CA ARG A 19 10.29 3.92 -16.18
C ARG A 19 10.00 2.43 -15.95
N LEU A 20 9.62 2.06 -14.74
CA LEU A 20 9.34 0.67 -14.34
C LEU A 20 7.89 0.23 -14.57
N GLY A 21 7.01 1.15 -14.99
CA GLY A 21 5.61 0.84 -15.34
C GLY A 21 4.57 1.15 -14.26
N PHE A 22 4.95 1.73 -13.11
CA PHE A 22 4.01 2.03 -12.01
C PHE A 22 2.86 2.94 -12.44
N ARG A 23 3.11 3.88 -13.35
CA ARG A 23 2.06 4.78 -13.88
C ARG A 23 0.96 3.99 -14.60
N SER A 24 1.33 2.94 -15.33
CA SER A 24 0.38 2.07 -16.03
C SER A 24 -0.43 1.22 -15.05
N GLU A 25 0.23 0.64 -14.04
CA GLU A 25 -0.45 -0.12 -12.99
C GLU A 25 -1.43 0.73 -12.18
N ALA A 26 -1.03 1.94 -11.79
CA ALA A 26 -1.90 2.88 -11.09
C ALA A 26 -3.11 3.30 -11.95
N ALA A 27 -2.92 3.48 -13.27
CA ALA A 27 -4.01 3.80 -14.19
C ALA A 27 -4.99 2.63 -14.36
N ALA A 28 -4.46 1.41 -14.47
CA ALA A 28 -5.26 0.19 -14.55
C ALA A 28 -6.05 -0.01 -13.24
N LEU A 29 -5.43 0.20 -12.08
CA LEU A 29 -6.09 0.13 -10.78
C LEU A 29 -7.20 1.18 -10.65
N GLN A 30 -6.95 2.42 -11.07
CA GLN A 30 -7.98 3.47 -11.06
C GLN A 30 -9.17 3.13 -11.96
N THR A 31 -8.92 2.56 -13.14
CA THR A 31 -9.98 2.16 -14.08
C THR A 31 -10.78 0.97 -13.54
N ARG A 32 -10.10 -0.05 -13.01
CA ARG A 32 -10.74 -1.18 -12.34
C ARG A 32 -11.61 -0.74 -11.17
N HIS A 33 -11.11 0.15 -10.31
CA HIS A 33 -11.90 0.69 -9.20
C HIS A 33 -13.19 1.36 -9.67
N ARG A 34 -13.18 2.08 -10.81
CA ARG A 34 -14.40 2.69 -11.34
C ARG A 34 -15.42 1.65 -11.79
N ARG A 35 -15.00 0.63 -12.53
CA ARG A 35 -15.88 -0.46 -13.00
C ARG A 35 -16.40 -1.32 -11.85
N LEU A 36 -15.52 -1.62 -10.89
CA LEU A 36 -15.78 -2.54 -9.78
C LEU A 36 -16.18 -1.82 -8.49
N ARG A 37 -16.57 -0.54 -8.55
CA ARG A 37 -16.81 0.31 -7.37
C ARG A 37 -17.73 -0.36 -6.35
N SER A 38 -18.84 -0.94 -6.79
CA SER A 38 -19.80 -1.62 -5.91
C SER A 38 -19.21 -2.90 -5.30
N HIS A 39 -18.45 -3.68 -6.09
CA HIS A 39 -17.82 -4.91 -5.65
C HIS A 39 -16.66 -4.65 -4.66
N TRP A 40 -15.92 -3.56 -4.83
CA TRP A 40 -14.82 -3.19 -3.95
C TRP A 40 -15.27 -2.39 -2.72
N ALA A 41 -16.51 -1.91 -2.68
CA ALA A 41 -17.01 -1.11 -1.57
C ALA A 41 -16.82 -1.78 -0.18
N PRO A 42 -17.11 -3.09 0.01
CA PRO A 42 -16.85 -3.75 1.27
C PRO A 42 -15.37 -3.76 1.66
N HIS A 43 -14.47 -4.03 0.70
CA HIS A 43 -13.03 -3.99 0.96
C HIS A 43 -12.57 -2.59 1.39
N LEU A 44 -13.00 -1.54 0.67
CA LEU A 44 -12.66 -0.16 1.02
C LEU A 44 -13.23 0.24 2.38
N ALA A 45 -14.41 -0.23 2.74
CA ALA A 45 -15.00 0.01 4.06
C ALA A 45 -14.16 -0.65 5.18
N HIS A 46 -13.78 -1.91 5.03
CA HIS A 46 -12.92 -2.61 5.99
C HIS A 46 -11.54 -1.97 6.12
N THR A 47 -10.90 -1.59 5.00
CA THR A 47 -9.61 -0.88 5.04
C THR A 47 -9.72 0.45 5.79
N ARG A 48 -10.73 1.26 5.49
CA ARG A 48 -10.95 2.54 6.18
C ARG A 48 -11.22 2.35 7.67
N ALA A 49 -12.04 1.37 8.03
CA ALA A 49 -12.32 1.05 9.43
C ALA A 49 -11.03 0.66 10.17
N ALA A 50 -10.23 -0.25 9.60
CA ALA A 50 -8.97 -0.67 10.21
C ALA A 50 -7.95 0.50 10.39
N LEU A 51 -7.86 1.40 9.41
CA LEU A 51 -7.04 2.61 9.53
C LEU A 51 -7.51 3.50 10.67
N LEU A 52 -8.83 3.72 10.79
CA LEU A 52 -9.39 4.55 11.85
C LEU A 52 -9.26 3.89 13.23
N ASP A 53 -9.38 2.57 13.32
CA ASP A 53 -9.19 1.81 14.55
C ASP A 53 -7.75 1.95 15.05
N SER A 54 -6.78 1.79 14.14
CA SER A 54 -5.36 2.01 14.46
C SER A 54 -5.06 3.46 14.84
N ALA A 55 -5.59 4.44 14.11
CA ALA A 55 -5.40 5.86 14.41
C ALA A 55 -5.97 6.23 15.79
N ARG A 56 -7.16 5.72 16.15
CA ARG A 56 -7.75 5.93 17.48
C ARG A 56 -6.92 5.30 18.59
N ALA A 57 -6.35 4.11 18.36
CA ALA A 57 -5.44 3.49 19.32
C ALA A 57 -4.18 4.34 19.54
N ALA A 58 -3.61 4.88 18.46
CA ALA A 58 -2.45 5.77 18.53
C ALA A 58 -2.76 7.07 19.30
N ALA A 59 -3.93 7.67 19.05
CA ALA A 59 -4.39 8.89 19.73
C ALA A 59 -4.65 8.67 21.24
N ALA A 60 -4.97 7.45 21.67
CA ALA A 60 -5.16 7.10 23.07
C ALA A 60 -3.86 6.74 23.82
N SER A 61 -2.71 6.74 23.12
CA SER A 61 -1.42 6.40 23.74
C SER A 61 -0.89 7.54 24.63
N PRO A 62 0.06 7.25 25.56
CA PRO A 62 0.67 8.28 26.40
C PRO A 62 1.41 9.38 25.63
N VAL A 63 1.92 9.04 24.43
CA VAL A 63 2.62 9.97 23.54
C VAL A 63 1.93 9.91 22.17
N PRO A 64 0.78 10.57 21.99
CA PRO A 64 0.01 10.50 20.77
C PRO A 64 0.75 11.21 19.61
N PRO A 65 0.66 10.70 18.38
CA PRO A 65 1.25 11.35 17.22
C PRO A 65 0.38 12.52 16.76
N SER A 66 1.01 13.61 16.34
CA SER A 66 0.31 14.78 15.77
C SER A 66 0.15 14.71 14.25
N ARG A 67 0.95 13.89 13.57
CA ARG A 67 0.97 13.75 12.11
C ARG A 67 0.67 12.34 11.64
N ALA A 68 0.18 12.21 10.42
CA ALA A 68 0.00 10.92 9.75
C ALA A 68 0.93 10.81 8.54
N TRP A 69 1.51 9.62 8.35
CA TRP A 69 2.33 9.27 7.20
C TRP A 69 1.78 8.00 6.54
N ILE A 70 1.07 8.15 5.43
CA ILE A 70 0.25 7.09 4.84
C ILE A 70 0.87 6.66 3.51
N MET A 71 1.56 5.53 3.52
CA MET A 71 2.22 4.91 2.38
C MET A 71 1.24 4.09 1.56
N GLY A 72 1.29 4.23 0.23
CA GLY A 72 0.35 3.62 -0.71
C GLY A 72 -0.93 4.43 -0.90
N ALA A 73 -0.89 5.74 -0.60
CA ALA A 73 -2.07 6.60 -0.57
C ALA A 73 -2.37 7.32 -1.91
N GLY A 74 -1.67 6.98 -3.00
CA GLY A 74 -1.64 7.76 -4.24
C GLY A 74 -2.99 7.90 -4.96
N LEU A 75 -3.83 6.86 -4.88
CA LEU A 75 -5.17 6.88 -5.48
C LEU A 75 -6.26 7.44 -4.55
N LEU A 76 -5.98 7.50 -3.24
CA LEU A 76 -6.90 7.99 -2.20
C LEU A 76 -8.25 7.25 -2.16
N HIS A 77 -8.30 5.98 -2.60
CA HIS A 77 -9.53 5.21 -2.61
C HIS A 77 -9.86 4.64 -1.24
N ASP A 78 -8.86 4.26 -0.46
CA ASP A 78 -8.98 3.48 0.77
C ASP A 78 -8.59 4.28 2.02
N VAL A 79 -8.13 5.52 1.85
CA VAL A 79 -7.81 6.46 2.94
C VAL A 79 -9.08 7.23 3.40
N PRO A 80 -9.50 7.11 4.68
CA PRO A 80 -10.61 7.88 5.25
C PRO A 80 -10.16 9.30 5.61
N LEU A 81 -9.82 10.08 4.59
CA LEU A 81 -9.19 11.40 4.77
C LEU A 81 -10.02 12.38 5.63
N PRO A 82 -11.36 12.52 5.46
CA PRO A 82 -12.15 13.44 6.28
C PRO A 82 -12.08 13.13 7.78
N GLU A 83 -12.04 11.85 8.15
CA GLU A 83 -11.93 11.39 9.53
C GLU A 83 -10.52 11.57 10.09
N LEU A 84 -9.49 11.28 9.29
CA LEU A 84 -8.09 11.44 9.69
C LEU A 84 -7.72 12.92 9.86
N LEU A 85 -8.32 13.83 9.07
CA LEU A 85 -8.13 15.28 9.20
C LEU A 85 -8.62 15.87 10.53
N ARG A 86 -9.40 15.12 11.31
CA ARG A 86 -9.80 15.52 12.67
C ARG A 86 -8.80 15.11 13.73
N GLN A 87 -7.85 14.23 13.39
CA GLN A 87 -6.89 13.63 14.33
C GLN A 87 -5.46 14.10 14.07
N PHE A 88 -5.11 14.34 12.80
CA PHE A 88 -3.73 14.61 12.40
C PHE A 88 -3.59 15.91 11.62
N GLU A 89 -2.48 16.60 11.87
CA GLU A 89 -2.05 17.80 11.18
C GLU A 89 -0.52 17.93 11.27
N PRO A 90 0.24 17.65 10.19
CA PRO A 90 -0.20 17.33 8.82
C PRO A 90 -0.48 15.83 8.55
N ILE A 91 -1.08 15.56 7.39
CA ILE A 91 -1.23 14.23 6.78
C ILE A 91 -0.41 14.18 5.49
N ASP A 92 0.62 13.34 5.48
CA ASP A 92 1.41 13.01 4.31
C ASP A 92 0.80 11.79 3.58
N LEU A 93 0.31 12.02 2.37
CA LEU A 93 -0.07 10.98 1.42
C LEU A 93 1.18 10.59 0.63
N VAL A 94 1.71 9.40 0.87
CA VAL A 94 3.03 8.99 0.42
C VAL A 94 2.86 7.93 -0.67
N ASP A 95 3.36 8.23 -1.87
CA ASP A 95 3.25 7.33 -3.01
C ASP A 95 4.26 7.70 -4.11
N VAL A 96 4.48 6.78 -5.05
CA VAL A 96 5.25 7.03 -6.27
C VAL A 96 4.38 7.59 -7.40
N ALA A 97 3.05 7.49 -7.29
CA ALA A 97 2.11 8.03 -8.26
C ALA A 97 0.85 8.63 -7.60
N PHE A 98 0.43 9.81 -8.04
CA PHE A 98 -0.74 10.50 -7.49
C PHE A 98 -1.86 10.70 -8.51
N SER A 99 -3.05 10.32 -8.09
CA SER A 99 -4.29 10.58 -8.80
C SER A 99 -4.70 12.07 -8.74
N PRO A 100 -5.57 12.52 -9.67
CA PRO A 100 -6.21 13.82 -9.55
C PRO A 100 -6.97 14.01 -8.23
N ALA A 101 -7.52 12.93 -7.66
CA ALA A 101 -8.25 12.99 -6.40
C ALA A 101 -7.32 13.31 -5.22
N ALA A 102 -6.17 12.63 -5.11
CA ALA A 102 -5.14 12.92 -4.11
C ALA A 102 -4.62 14.36 -4.22
N ARG A 103 -4.27 14.80 -5.44
CA ARG A 103 -3.80 16.18 -5.67
C ARG A 103 -4.89 17.23 -5.43
N ALA A 104 -6.15 16.92 -5.70
CA ALA A 104 -7.26 17.81 -5.35
C ALA A 104 -7.46 17.90 -3.83
N ALA A 105 -7.27 16.81 -3.09
CA ALA A 105 -7.32 16.82 -1.64
C ALA A 105 -6.22 17.71 -1.02
N ALA A 106 -4.97 17.57 -1.50
CA ALA A 106 -3.86 18.45 -1.07
C ALA A 106 -4.15 19.93 -1.33
N ARG A 107 -4.69 20.27 -2.52
CA ARG A 107 -5.08 21.65 -2.86
C ARG A 107 -6.23 22.19 -2.02
N ARG A 108 -7.17 21.33 -1.60
CA ARG A 108 -8.32 21.71 -0.77
C ARG A 108 -7.93 21.95 0.69
N HIS A 109 -6.86 21.30 1.15
CA HIS A 109 -6.40 21.35 2.53
C HIS A 109 -4.92 21.78 2.60
N PRO A 110 -4.59 23.00 2.14
CA PRO A 110 -3.21 23.48 2.09
C PRO A 110 -2.57 23.46 3.48
N GLY A 111 -1.33 22.98 3.58
CA GLY A 111 -0.60 22.82 4.84
C GLY A 111 -1.04 21.63 5.70
N ARG A 112 -2.24 21.07 5.50
CA ARG A 112 -2.77 19.94 6.27
C ARG A 112 -2.67 18.61 5.53
N VAL A 113 -2.76 18.62 4.20
CA VAL A 113 -2.62 17.42 3.36
C VAL A 113 -1.54 17.66 2.33
N VAL A 114 -0.54 16.79 2.32
CA VAL A 114 0.60 16.87 1.41
C VAL A 114 0.67 15.60 0.57
N CYS A 115 0.76 15.72 -0.74
CA CYS A 115 1.20 14.61 -1.59
C CYS A 115 2.72 14.59 -1.53
N THR A 116 3.29 13.54 -0.94
CA THR A 116 4.72 13.36 -0.74
C THR A 116 5.22 12.31 -1.74
N PRO A 117 5.81 12.72 -2.90
CA PRO A 117 6.30 11.80 -3.90
C PRO A 117 7.55 11.09 -3.39
N LEU A 118 7.39 9.82 -3.03
CA LEU A 118 8.46 9.05 -2.42
C LEU A 118 8.34 7.58 -2.80
N ASP A 119 9.48 7.03 -3.19
CA ASP A 119 9.68 5.59 -3.24
C ASP A 119 10.02 5.07 -1.85
N VAL A 120 9.09 4.32 -1.23
CA VAL A 120 9.28 3.72 0.10
C VAL A 120 10.29 2.57 0.10
N THR A 121 10.71 2.09 -1.07
CA THR A 121 11.75 1.07 -1.20
C THR A 121 13.15 1.68 -1.28
N GLY A 122 13.26 2.89 -1.82
CA GLY A 122 14.51 3.61 -2.09
C GLY A 122 15.37 3.03 -3.22
N VAL A 123 14.87 2.04 -3.97
CA VAL A 123 15.65 1.34 -5.01
C VAL A 123 15.17 1.65 -6.43
N LEU A 124 14.06 2.36 -6.63
CA LEU A 124 13.50 2.52 -7.98
C LEU A 124 14.41 3.32 -8.92
N ASP A 125 15.23 4.23 -8.39
CA ASP A 125 16.24 4.95 -9.19
C ASP A 125 17.47 4.10 -9.52
N ASP A 126 17.85 3.19 -8.62
CA ASP A 126 18.96 2.25 -8.80
C ASP A 126 18.62 0.86 -8.25
N LEU A 127 18.23 -0.06 -9.14
CA LEU A 127 17.91 -1.44 -8.78
C LEU A 127 19.15 -2.28 -8.37
N SER A 128 20.37 -1.73 -8.48
CA SER A 128 21.58 -2.36 -7.96
C SER A 128 21.86 -2.01 -6.49
N ALA A 129 21.15 -1.01 -5.94
CA ALA A 129 21.26 -0.62 -4.55
C ALA A 129 20.85 -1.78 -3.62
N ASP A 130 21.46 -1.81 -2.43
CA ASP A 130 21.14 -2.80 -1.41
C ASP A 130 19.75 -2.51 -0.80
N PRO A 131 18.72 -3.34 -1.06
CA PRO A 131 17.38 -3.14 -0.51
C PRO A 131 17.34 -3.19 1.02
N ALA A 132 18.32 -3.80 1.68
CA ALA A 132 18.42 -3.83 3.14
C ALA A 132 18.70 -2.44 3.75
N ARG A 133 19.19 -1.50 2.95
CA ARG A 133 19.69 -0.19 3.40
C ARG A 133 19.03 1.00 2.70
N ALA A 134 18.17 0.75 1.72
CA ALA A 134 17.62 1.77 0.84
C ALA A 134 16.34 2.44 1.37
N ALA A 135 15.60 1.81 2.29
CA ALA A 135 14.33 2.36 2.75
C ALA A 135 14.51 3.74 3.42
N PRO A 136 13.63 4.71 3.12
CA PRO A 136 13.70 6.04 3.71
C PRO A 136 13.43 6.00 5.21
N ALA A 137 13.95 7.00 5.92
CA ALA A 137 13.67 7.17 7.34
C ALA A 137 12.18 7.47 7.56
N MET A 138 11.58 6.82 8.57
CA MET A 138 10.22 7.15 8.99
C MET A 138 10.21 8.51 9.70
N PRO A 139 9.17 9.33 9.51
CA PRO A 139 9.04 10.60 10.22
C PRO A 139 8.90 10.39 11.73
N ALA A 140 9.55 11.26 12.51
CA ALA A 140 9.36 11.30 13.95
C ALA A 140 7.93 11.72 14.32
N GLN A 141 7.43 11.21 15.45
CA GLN A 141 6.13 11.56 16.04
C GLN A 141 4.93 11.41 15.09
N ALA A 142 5.02 10.47 14.16
CA ALA A 142 3.96 10.17 13.20
C ALA A 142 3.25 8.85 13.51
N TRP A 143 1.96 8.81 13.25
CA TRP A 143 1.26 7.56 12.97
C TRP A 143 1.58 7.15 11.53
N CYS A 144 2.27 6.03 11.37
CA CYS A 144 2.71 5.53 10.07
C CYS A 144 1.80 4.40 9.60
N ALA A 145 1.20 4.52 8.42
CA ALA A 145 0.36 3.49 7.83
C ALA A 145 0.94 2.99 6.52
N SER A 146 1.04 1.67 6.34
CA SER A 146 1.35 1.01 5.08
C SER A 146 0.10 0.34 4.55
N VAL A 147 -0.47 0.89 3.47
CA VAL A 147 -1.81 0.50 3.00
C VAL A 147 -1.71 -0.32 1.72
N ASN A 148 -1.96 -1.63 1.84
CA ASN A 148 -2.15 -2.56 0.71
C ASN A 148 -1.00 -2.60 -0.32
N LEU A 149 0.25 -2.35 0.09
CA LEU A 149 1.38 -2.22 -0.85
C LEU A 149 2.50 -3.26 -0.66
N LEU A 150 2.57 -3.98 0.47
CA LEU A 150 3.72 -4.84 0.82
C LEU A 150 3.99 -5.95 -0.22
N SER A 151 2.93 -6.61 -0.68
CA SER A 151 2.97 -7.62 -1.75
C SER A 151 3.40 -7.04 -3.10
N GLN A 152 3.15 -5.74 -3.32
CA GLN A 152 3.38 -5.06 -4.60
C GLN A 152 4.79 -4.50 -4.73
N LEU A 153 5.44 -4.16 -3.61
CA LEU A 153 6.80 -3.60 -3.58
C LEU A 153 7.80 -4.31 -4.51
N PRO A 154 7.89 -5.66 -4.53
CA PRO A 154 8.87 -6.34 -5.37
C PRO A 154 8.44 -6.56 -6.82
N LEU A 155 7.16 -6.36 -7.19
CA LEU A 155 6.62 -6.87 -8.45
C LEU A 155 7.27 -6.23 -9.68
N LEU A 156 7.18 -4.90 -9.82
CA LEU A 156 7.74 -4.19 -10.97
C LEU A 156 9.28 -4.12 -10.93
N PRO A 157 9.94 -3.88 -9.79
CA PRO A 157 11.40 -4.01 -9.67
C PRO A 157 11.91 -5.41 -10.06
N GLY A 158 11.27 -6.46 -9.56
CA GLY A 158 11.63 -7.85 -9.87
C GLY A 158 11.40 -8.19 -11.35
N ALA A 159 10.31 -7.71 -11.95
CA ALA A 159 10.08 -7.85 -13.39
C ALA A 159 11.16 -7.13 -14.23
N ALA A 160 11.63 -5.98 -13.78
CA ALA A 160 12.73 -5.27 -14.44
C ALA A 160 14.07 -6.00 -14.30
N LEU A 161 14.38 -6.54 -13.13
CA LEU A 161 15.58 -7.39 -12.90
C LEU A 161 15.55 -8.65 -13.77
N ARG A 162 14.39 -9.31 -13.87
CA ARG A 162 14.19 -10.47 -14.76
C ARG A 162 14.50 -10.14 -16.22
N LYS A 163 14.03 -8.99 -16.70
CA LYS A 163 14.34 -8.50 -18.07
C LYS A 163 15.83 -8.19 -18.28
N ARG A 164 16.59 -7.92 -17.20
CA ARG A 164 18.05 -7.73 -17.22
C ARG A 164 18.83 -9.04 -17.10
N GLY A 165 18.15 -10.18 -17.03
CA GLY A 165 18.79 -11.50 -16.91
C GLY A 165 19.22 -11.88 -15.49
N THR A 166 18.73 -11.17 -14.46
CA THR A 166 18.91 -11.61 -13.07
C THR A 166 18.14 -12.92 -12.83
N ASP A 167 18.79 -13.89 -12.18
CA ASP A 167 18.17 -15.18 -11.87
C ASP A 167 17.05 -15.06 -10.79
N GLU A 168 16.11 -16.00 -10.82
CA GLU A 168 14.94 -16.00 -9.93
C GLU A 168 15.30 -16.08 -8.44
N GLN A 169 16.41 -16.74 -8.10
CA GLN A 169 16.85 -16.84 -6.71
C GLN A 169 17.25 -15.45 -6.19
N ARG A 170 18.05 -14.70 -6.95
CA ARG A 170 18.43 -13.33 -6.62
C ARG A 170 17.24 -12.39 -6.61
N ILE A 171 16.30 -12.52 -7.57
CA ILE A 171 15.05 -11.74 -7.57
C ILE A 171 14.23 -12.04 -6.30
N GLY A 172 14.13 -13.30 -5.90
CA GLY A 172 13.43 -13.71 -4.67
C GLY A 172 14.11 -13.16 -3.40
N GLN A 173 15.44 -13.14 -3.35
CA GLN A 173 16.20 -12.52 -2.25
C GLN A 173 15.96 -11.01 -2.19
N PHE A 174 16.04 -10.32 -3.33
CA PHE A 174 15.76 -8.90 -3.45
C PHE A 174 14.32 -8.57 -3.01
N ALA A 175 13.34 -9.37 -3.45
CA ALA A 175 11.94 -9.20 -3.09
C ALA A 175 11.70 -9.31 -1.58
N ARG A 176 12.27 -10.34 -0.94
CA ARG A 176 12.18 -10.52 0.51
C ARG A 176 12.86 -9.39 1.26
N ALA A 177 14.02 -8.93 0.80
CA ALA A 177 14.74 -7.82 1.41
C ALA A 177 13.92 -6.53 1.35
N LEU A 178 13.28 -6.21 0.22
CA LEU A 178 12.39 -5.05 0.11
C LEU A 178 11.24 -5.09 1.13
N GLN A 179 10.56 -6.22 1.23
CA GLN A 179 9.47 -6.39 2.18
C GLN A 179 9.96 -6.31 3.63
N GLN A 180 11.10 -6.96 3.93
CA GLN A 180 11.69 -6.95 5.27
C GLN A 180 12.12 -5.55 5.70
N THR A 181 12.81 -4.81 4.84
CA THR A 181 13.25 -3.45 5.15
C THR A 181 12.07 -2.53 5.38
N HIS A 182 11.01 -2.65 4.58
CA HIS A 182 9.78 -1.85 4.75
C HIS A 182 9.10 -2.12 6.09
N VAL A 183 8.87 -3.39 6.44
CA VAL A 183 8.24 -3.74 7.73
C VAL A 183 9.14 -3.36 8.90
N ASN A 184 10.46 -3.55 8.79
CA ASN A 184 11.42 -3.10 9.81
C ASN A 184 11.40 -1.58 10.00
N ALA A 185 11.26 -0.80 8.92
CA ALA A 185 11.12 0.65 9.01
C ALA A 185 9.83 1.03 9.73
N LEU A 186 8.72 0.38 9.37
CA LEU A 186 7.43 0.60 9.99
C LEU A 186 7.42 0.20 11.48
N GLN A 187 8.12 -0.88 11.85
CA GLN A 187 8.32 -1.32 13.24
C GLN A 187 9.22 -0.37 14.06
N ARG A 188 9.91 0.59 13.44
CA ARG A 188 10.58 1.67 14.18
C ARG A 188 9.68 2.85 14.48
N ALA A 189 8.54 2.98 13.81
CA ALA A 189 7.56 4.01 14.13
C ALA A 189 6.89 3.70 15.48
N ALA A 190 6.69 4.73 16.30
CA ALA A 190 6.06 4.60 17.62
C ALA A 190 4.61 4.07 17.51
N HIS A 191 3.90 4.51 16.45
CA HIS A 191 2.54 4.09 16.14
C HIS A 191 2.49 3.64 14.69
N ALA A 192 2.08 2.39 14.45
CA ALA A 192 2.06 1.86 13.10
C ALA A 192 0.80 1.08 12.75
N CYS A 193 0.40 1.17 11.47
CA CYS A 193 -0.67 0.39 10.87
C CYS A 193 -0.15 -0.30 9.61
N LEU A 194 -0.47 -1.58 9.44
CA LEU A 194 -0.06 -2.36 8.26
C LEU A 194 -1.27 -3.13 7.73
N LEU A 195 -1.63 -2.88 6.48
CA LEU A 195 -2.64 -3.63 5.76
C LEU A 195 -1.98 -4.42 4.63
N ILE A 196 -2.26 -5.71 4.59
CA ILE A 196 -1.64 -6.65 3.64
C ILE A 196 -2.69 -7.51 2.95
N GLU A 197 -2.48 -7.75 1.67
CA GLU A 197 -3.02 -8.92 0.96
C GLU A 197 -2.01 -10.08 1.14
N TYR A 198 -2.35 -11.08 1.95
CA TYR A 198 -1.37 -12.12 2.28
C TYR A 198 -1.58 -13.42 1.50
N ALA A 199 -2.77 -13.66 0.94
CA ALA A 199 -3.08 -14.86 0.18
C ALA A 199 -4.13 -14.60 -0.91
N GLN A 200 -4.10 -15.41 -1.97
CA GLN A 200 -5.22 -15.61 -2.87
C GLN A 200 -6.20 -16.59 -2.24
N THR A 201 -7.49 -16.30 -2.36
CA THR A 201 -8.57 -17.15 -1.86
C THR A 201 -9.52 -17.58 -2.97
N ASP A 202 -10.15 -18.72 -2.76
CA ASP A 202 -11.28 -19.16 -3.55
C ASP A 202 -12.46 -18.19 -3.33
N PRO A 203 -13.04 -17.59 -4.39
CA PRO A 203 -14.09 -16.59 -4.26
C PRO A 203 -15.37 -17.08 -3.58
N ALA A 204 -15.68 -18.38 -3.65
CA ALA A 204 -16.92 -18.94 -3.10
C ALA A 204 -16.78 -19.39 -1.64
N SER A 205 -15.68 -20.10 -1.34
CA SER A 205 -15.44 -20.69 -0.02
C SER A 205 -14.59 -19.82 0.90
N GLY A 206 -13.87 -18.83 0.37
CA GLY A 206 -12.91 -18.03 1.12
C GLY A 206 -11.63 -18.78 1.50
N ARG A 207 -11.49 -20.05 1.10
CA ARG A 207 -10.32 -20.87 1.42
C ARG A 207 -9.07 -20.34 0.72
N GLU A 208 -7.95 -20.33 1.42
CA GLU A 208 -6.65 -19.98 0.83
C GLU A 208 -6.26 -20.98 -0.26
N VAL A 209 -5.83 -20.44 -1.39
CA VAL A 209 -5.36 -21.19 -2.57
C VAL A 209 -3.86 -21.03 -2.75
N GLU A 210 -3.35 -19.81 -2.51
CA GLU A 210 -1.92 -19.49 -2.66
C GLU A 210 -1.54 -18.41 -1.65
N VAL A 211 -0.41 -18.58 -0.96
CA VAL A 211 0.10 -17.59 -0.01
C VAL A 211 1.07 -16.64 -0.74
N LEU A 212 0.72 -15.35 -0.76
CA LEU A 212 1.50 -14.27 -1.40
C LEU A 212 2.62 -13.75 -0.48
N LEU A 213 2.38 -13.76 0.83
CA LEU A 213 3.28 -13.25 1.86
C LEU A 213 3.57 -14.35 2.90
N PRO A 214 4.33 -15.39 2.52
CA PRO A 214 4.62 -16.51 3.42
C PRO A 214 5.39 -16.02 4.66
N ALA A 215 5.09 -16.63 5.82
CA ALA A 215 5.66 -16.31 7.13
C ALA A 215 5.37 -14.91 7.71
N TRP A 216 4.83 -13.97 6.92
CA TRP A 216 4.55 -12.60 7.39
C TRP A 216 3.56 -12.53 8.56
N PRO A 217 2.39 -13.21 8.53
CA PRO A 217 1.46 -13.18 9.68
C PRO A 217 2.09 -13.67 10.99
N ALA A 218 2.88 -14.75 10.92
CA ALA A 218 3.59 -15.28 12.08
C ALA A 218 4.71 -14.33 12.55
N HIS A 219 5.47 -13.75 11.62
CA HIS A 219 6.52 -12.78 11.93
C HIS A 219 5.97 -11.52 12.59
N LEU A 220 4.85 -10.98 12.10
CA LEU A 220 4.17 -9.81 12.68
C LEU A 220 3.74 -10.11 14.11
N THR A 221 3.07 -11.24 14.34
CA THR A 221 2.66 -11.69 15.68
C THR A 221 3.86 -11.79 16.63
N ASN A 222 4.93 -12.45 16.19
CA ASN A 222 6.16 -12.62 17.00
C ASN A 222 6.91 -11.30 17.24
N SER A 223 6.66 -10.29 16.42
CA SER A 223 7.27 -8.95 16.50
C SER A 223 6.40 -7.94 17.25
N GLY A 224 5.36 -8.41 17.95
CA GLY A 224 4.50 -7.60 18.79
C GLY A 224 3.42 -6.81 18.06
N TRP A 225 3.16 -7.12 16.79
CA TRP A 225 2.01 -6.57 16.08
C TRP A 225 0.73 -7.26 16.53
N ARG A 226 -0.34 -6.48 16.67
CA ARG A 226 -1.68 -7.01 16.95
C ARG A 226 -2.50 -7.00 15.68
N GLN A 227 -3.12 -8.13 15.35
CA GLN A 227 -4.10 -8.20 14.27
C GLN A 227 -5.41 -7.53 14.73
N ILE A 228 -5.94 -6.63 13.91
CA ILE A 228 -7.18 -5.87 14.17
C ILE A 228 -8.28 -6.13 13.13
N GLY A 229 -7.96 -6.82 12.05
CA GLY A 229 -8.96 -7.15 11.04
C GLY A 229 -8.50 -8.25 10.11
N GLN A 230 -9.50 -8.96 9.57
CA GLN A 230 -9.35 -9.91 8.48
C GLN A 230 -10.63 -9.94 7.66
N TRP A 231 -10.51 -9.89 6.34
CA TRP A 231 -11.66 -9.99 5.44
C TRP A 231 -11.22 -10.54 4.09
N GLN A 232 -12.19 -11.00 3.30
CA GLN A 232 -11.98 -11.36 1.90
C GLN A 232 -12.25 -10.14 1.01
N TRP A 233 -11.34 -9.86 0.10
CA TRP A 233 -11.55 -8.92 -1.01
C TRP A 233 -11.85 -9.70 -2.29
N LEU A 234 -13.07 -9.57 -2.80
CA LEU A 234 -13.45 -10.05 -4.14
C LEU A 234 -12.81 -9.13 -5.19
N LEU A 235 -11.56 -9.43 -5.53
CA LEU A 235 -10.73 -8.63 -6.43
C LEU A 235 -11.34 -8.55 -7.83
N ASN A 236 -11.66 -9.70 -8.42
CA ASN A 236 -12.33 -9.80 -9.72
C ASN A 236 -13.60 -10.64 -9.56
N PRO A 237 -14.80 -10.05 -9.67
CA PRO A 237 -16.05 -10.81 -9.63
C PRO A 237 -16.22 -11.67 -10.88
N ALA A 238 -17.21 -12.56 -10.85
CA ALA A 238 -17.58 -13.36 -12.03
C ALA A 238 -17.88 -12.44 -13.22
N GLY A 239 -17.26 -12.75 -14.37
CA GLY A 239 -17.41 -11.97 -15.60
C GLY A 239 -16.41 -10.84 -15.81
N GLU A 240 -15.61 -10.44 -14.80
CA GLU A 240 -14.52 -9.45 -15.00
C GLU A 240 -13.27 -10.10 -15.64
N THR A 241 -12.95 -11.32 -15.23
CA THR A 241 -11.84 -12.14 -15.76
C THR A 241 -12.30 -13.56 -16.04
N VAL A 242 -11.48 -14.34 -16.77
CA VAL A 242 -11.78 -15.75 -17.11
C VAL A 242 -12.12 -16.57 -15.86
N GLN A 243 -11.39 -16.34 -14.77
CA GLN A 243 -11.67 -16.92 -13.46
C GLN A 243 -11.87 -15.78 -12.45
N PRO A 244 -12.90 -15.83 -11.59
CA PRO A 244 -13.03 -14.86 -10.51
C PRO A 244 -11.85 -15.00 -9.54
N GLN A 245 -11.45 -13.90 -8.92
CA GLN A 245 -10.29 -13.84 -8.04
C GLN A 245 -10.65 -13.15 -6.73
N ALA A 246 -10.16 -13.70 -5.63
CA ALA A 246 -10.27 -13.09 -4.32
C ALA A 246 -8.92 -13.07 -3.59
N ARG A 247 -8.83 -12.19 -2.58
CA ARG A 247 -7.65 -12.01 -1.73
C ARG A 247 -8.06 -12.09 -0.27
N ALA A 248 -7.23 -12.72 0.55
CA ALA A 248 -7.32 -12.60 2.00
C ALA A 248 -6.54 -11.36 2.44
N MET A 249 -7.25 -10.46 3.11
CA MET A 249 -6.71 -9.22 3.64
C MET A 249 -6.54 -9.34 5.15
N GLN A 250 -5.49 -8.75 5.68
CA GLN A 250 -5.29 -8.59 7.12
C GLN A 250 -4.89 -7.14 7.43
N ALA A 251 -5.32 -6.67 8.60
CA ALA A 251 -4.90 -5.41 9.16
C ALA A 251 -4.24 -5.61 10.53
N TRP A 252 -3.14 -4.90 10.74
CA TRP A 252 -2.28 -5.00 11.91
C TRP A 252 -1.97 -3.60 12.44
N HIS A 253 -1.76 -3.49 13.75
CA HIS A 253 -1.22 -2.27 14.36
C HIS A 253 -0.27 -2.56 15.51
N ARG A 254 0.50 -1.55 15.90
CA ARG A 254 1.28 -1.48 17.13
C ARG A 254 1.29 -0.06 17.67
#